data_AF-A0A9N7RS52-F1
#
_entry.id   AF-A0A9N7RS52-F1
#
_cell.length_a   1.000
_cell.length_b   1.000
_cell.length_c   1.000
_cell.angle_alpha   90.00
_cell.angle_beta   90.00
_cell.angle_gamma   90.00
#
_symmetry.space_group_name_H-M   'P 1'
#
loop_
_entity.id
_entity.type
_entity.pdbx_description
1 polymer ?
#
loop_
_entity_poly.entity_id
_entity_poly.type
_entity_poly.pdbx_seq_one_letter_code
_entity_poly.pdbx_strand_id
1 'polypeptide(L)'
;MDPDSVKSTLSNLAFGNVLAAAARDYKKEMLANEKAQASSSANEEVDLDELMDDPELEKLHADRIASLKKEAEKRQKLTMKGYGEYREITEADFLSEVTGSEKVICHFYHREFYRCKIMDKHLKSLAPRHFGTKFIKLDAEVSVGGKLSLQG
;
A
#
# COMPACT_ATOMS: atom_id res chain seq x y z
N MET A 1 20.00 -14.68 -23.67
CA MET A 1 19.54 -13.29 -23.90
C MET A 1 18.21 -13.41 -24.61
N ASP A 2 17.11 -13.21 -23.87
CA ASP A 2 15.76 -13.45 -24.39
C ASP A 2 15.28 -12.29 -25.28
N PRO A 3 14.96 -12.54 -26.56
CA PRO A 3 14.62 -11.50 -27.54
C PRO A 3 13.28 -10.80 -27.25
N ASP A 4 12.42 -11.39 -26.40
CA ASP A 4 11.13 -10.81 -26.05
C ASP A 4 11.22 -9.78 -24.92
N SER A 5 12.21 -9.93 -24.04
CA SER A 5 12.47 -8.95 -22.97
C SER A 5 12.90 -7.61 -23.56
N VAL A 6 13.82 -7.62 -24.53
CA VAL A 6 14.33 -6.39 -25.18
C VAL A 6 13.26 -5.62 -25.95
N LYS A 7 12.33 -6.33 -26.62
CA LYS A 7 11.18 -5.73 -27.32
C LYS A 7 10.22 -5.07 -26.34
N SER A 8 9.95 -5.70 -25.19
CA SER A 8 9.04 -5.15 -24.17
C SER A 8 9.58 -3.85 -23.54
N THR A 9 10.89 -3.79 -23.26
CA THR A 9 11.54 -2.56 -22.76
C THR A 9 11.51 -1.42 -23.78
N LEU A 10 11.74 -1.73 -25.06
CA LEU A 10 11.67 -0.72 -26.14
C LEU A 10 10.26 -0.16 -26.32
N SER A 11 9.23 -1.02 -26.25
CA SER A 11 7.82 -0.59 -26.34
C SER A 11 7.40 0.29 -25.16
N ASN A 12 7.82 -0.04 -23.93
CA ASN A 12 7.52 0.77 -22.74
C ASN A 12 8.22 2.13 -22.78
N LEU A 13 9.46 2.17 -23.27
CA LEU A 13 10.23 3.41 -23.42
C LEU A 13 9.63 4.31 -24.52
N ALA A 14 9.19 3.70 -25.63
CA ALA A 14 8.51 4.41 -26.71
C ALA A 14 7.18 5.02 -26.25
N PHE A 15 6.38 4.27 -25.48
CA PHE A 15 5.13 4.80 -24.89
C PHE A 15 5.40 5.95 -23.91
N GLY A 16 6.44 5.84 -23.09
CA GLY A 16 6.84 6.91 -22.16
C GLY A 16 7.20 8.21 -22.87
N ASN A 17 7.95 8.13 -23.98
CA ASN A 17 8.33 9.30 -24.77
C ASN A 17 7.15 9.94 -25.51
N VAL A 18 6.24 9.12 -26.06
CA VAL A 18 5.04 9.63 -26.75
C VAL A 18 4.09 10.31 -25.77
N LEU A 19 3.87 9.73 -24.60
CA LEU A 19 3.02 10.34 -23.57
C LEU A 19 3.64 11.62 -23.00
N ALA A 20 4.97 11.66 -22.82
CA ALA A 20 5.67 12.87 -22.39
C ALA A 20 5.63 13.98 -23.45
N ALA A 21 5.71 13.65 -24.74
CA ALA A 21 5.56 14.61 -25.83
C ALA A 21 4.12 15.16 -25.87
N ALA A 22 3.12 14.28 -25.83
CA ALA A 22 1.71 14.67 -25.82
C ALA A 22 1.36 15.57 -24.62
N ALA A 23 1.93 15.31 -23.44
CA ALA A 23 1.73 16.14 -22.26
C ALA A 23 2.35 17.55 -22.40
N ARG A 24 3.49 17.69 -23.09
CA ARG A 24 4.12 19.00 -23.35
C ARG A 24 3.33 19.83 -24.36
N ASP A 25 2.86 19.19 -25.43
CA ASP A 25 2.09 19.87 -26.46
C ASP A 25 0.74 20.33 -25.90
N TYR A 26 0.07 19.50 -25.10
CA TYR A 26 -1.16 19.88 -24.40
C TYR A 26 -0.94 21.05 -23.42
N LYS A 27 0.16 21.03 -22.66
CA LYS A 27 0.53 22.13 -21.76
C LYS A 27 0.77 23.42 -22.54
N LYS A 28 1.44 23.34 -23.70
CA LYS A 28 1.76 24.51 -24.53
C LYS A 28 0.51 25.14 -25.15
N GLU A 29 -0.44 24.34 -25.63
CA GLU A 29 -1.72 24.83 -26.14
C GLU A 29 -2.59 25.45 -25.04
N MET A 30 -2.64 24.84 -23.84
CA MET A 30 -3.39 25.39 -22.71
C MET A 30 -2.83 26.74 -22.24
N LEU A 31 -1.52 26.86 -22.07
CA LEU A 31 -0.87 28.11 -21.65
C LEU A 31 -1.04 29.23 -22.69
N ALA A 32 -1.01 28.89 -23.98
CA ALA A 32 -1.28 29.86 -25.05
C ALA A 32 -2.73 30.39 -24.99
N ASN A 33 -3.68 29.53 -24.62
CA ASN A 33 -5.09 29.89 -24.48
C ASN A 33 -5.36 30.67 -23.17
N GLU A 34 -4.68 30.32 -22.07
CA GLU A 34 -4.75 31.06 -20.79
C GLU A 34 -4.09 32.45 -20.90
N LYS A 35 -2.93 32.59 -21.56
CA LYS A 35 -2.32 33.91 -21.84
C LYS A 35 -3.20 34.80 -22.71
N ALA A 36 -4.06 34.22 -23.56
CA ALA A 36 -5.06 34.97 -24.31
C ALA A 36 -6.25 35.42 -23.44
N GLN A 37 -6.64 34.62 -22.43
CA GLN A 37 -7.77 34.91 -21.52
C GLN A 37 -7.40 35.77 -20.29
N ALA A 38 -6.13 35.78 -19.87
CA ALA A 38 -5.64 36.53 -18.71
C ALA A 38 -5.77 38.06 -18.87
N SER A 39 -5.85 38.57 -20.10
CA SER A 39 -6.00 40.01 -20.39
C SER A 39 -7.30 40.68 -19.89
N SER A 40 -8.15 39.98 -19.12
CA SER A 40 -9.51 40.44 -18.75
C SER A 40 -9.90 40.34 -17.26
N SER A 41 -9.04 39.89 -16.34
CA SER A 41 -9.42 39.78 -14.92
C SER A 41 -8.40 40.39 -13.96
N ALA A 42 -8.81 41.42 -13.22
CA ALA A 42 -8.06 42.08 -12.16
C ALA A 42 -7.92 41.21 -10.89
N ASN A 43 -7.28 40.05 -11.02
CA ASN A 43 -6.60 39.38 -9.90
C ASN A 43 -5.12 39.74 -10.01
N GLU A 44 -4.43 39.88 -8.87
CA GLU A 44 -2.97 39.96 -8.84
C GLU A 44 -2.42 38.75 -9.62
N GLU A 45 -1.95 39.00 -10.84
CA GLU A 45 -1.48 37.96 -11.77
C GLU A 45 -0.18 37.40 -11.19
N VAL A 46 -0.30 36.40 -10.32
CA VAL A 46 0.84 35.60 -9.89
C VAL A 46 1.30 34.84 -11.13
N ASP A 47 2.49 35.18 -11.66
CA ASP A 47 3.01 34.55 -12.86
C ASP A 47 3.20 33.06 -12.58
N LEU A 48 2.38 32.23 -13.23
CA LEU A 48 2.46 30.78 -13.11
C LEU A 48 3.83 30.27 -13.53
N ASP A 49 4.51 30.94 -14.47
CA ASP A 49 5.85 30.57 -14.92
C ASP A 49 6.89 30.82 -13.80
N GLU A 50 6.78 31.90 -13.01
CA GLU A 50 7.67 32.17 -11.86
C GLU A 50 7.44 31.19 -10.70
N LEU A 51 6.18 30.82 -10.45
CA LEU A 51 5.83 29.88 -9.39
C LEU A 51 6.26 28.44 -9.73
N MET A 52 6.39 28.11 -11.02
CA MET A 52 6.84 26.81 -11.50
C MET A 52 8.35 26.58 -11.34
N ASP A 53 9.13 27.65 -11.38
CA ASP A 53 10.59 27.62 -11.18
C ASP A 53 10.99 28.00 -9.74
N ASP A 54 10.03 28.18 -8.83
CA ASP A 54 10.27 28.49 -7.43
C ASP A 54 10.94 27.30 -6.71
N PRO A 55 12.23 27.42 -6.30
CA PRO A 55 12.95 26.35 -5.62
C PRO A 55 12.34 25.96 -4.27
N GLU A 56 11.62 26.88 -3.62
CA GLU A 56 10.94 26.61 -2.35
C GLU A 56 9.68 25.75 -2.57
N LEU A 57 8.95 26.01 -3.66
CA LEU A 57 7.79 25.21 -4.05
C LEU A 57 8.19 23.79 -4.50
N GLU A 58 9.27 23.66 -5.28
CA GLU A 58 9.82 22.36 -5.66
C GLU A 58 10.23 21.52 -4.44
N LYS A 59 10.85 22.16 -3.44
CA LYS A 59 11.23 21.50 -2.18
C LYS A 59 10.02 21.01 -1.41
N LEU A 60 8.97 21.83 -1.27
CA LEU A 60 7.70 21.46 -0.65
C LEU A 60 7.03 20.27 -1.36
N HIS A 61 7.08 20.25 -2.70
CA HIS A 61 6.58 19.14 -3.50
C HIS A 61 7.39 17.87 -3.28
N ALA A 62 8.72 17.97 -3.29
CA ALA A 62 9.62 16.84 -3.03
C ALA A 62 9.39 16.26 -1.62
N ASP A 63 9.25 17.11 -0.60
CA ASP A 63 9.00 16.71 0.79
C ASP A 63 7.65 15.98 0.93
N ARG A 64 6.60 16.49 0.28
CA ARG A 64 5.27 15.86 0.28
C ARG A 64 5.26 14.53 -0.46
N ILE A 65 5.94 14.44 -1.60
CA ILE A 65 6.09 13.17 -2.34
C ILE A 65 6.89 12.18 -1.51
N ALA A 66 7.96 12.63 -0.83
CA ALA A 66 8.77 11.79 0.04
C ALA A 66 7.98 11.29 1.26
N SER A 67 7.15 12.13 1.88
CA SER A 67 6.31 11.71 3.02
C SER A 67 5.27 10.66 2.58
N LEU A 68 4.61 10.88 1.44
CA LEU A 68 3.66 9.93 0.86
C LEU A 68 4.31 8.61 0.48
N LYS A 69 5.50 8.65 -0.15
CA LYS A 69 6.28 7.44 -0.46
C LYS A 69 6.67 6.68 0.81
N LYS A 70 7.15 7.36 1.84
CA LYS A 70 7.54 6.74 3.12
C LYS A 70 6.35 6.08 3.82
N GLU A 71 5.18 6.68 3.78
CA GLU A 71 3.97 6.08 4.36
C GLU A 71 3.49 4.88 3.53
N ALA A 72 3.52 4.99 2.19
CA ALA A 72 3.20 3.89 1.29
C ALA A 72 4.15 2.70 1.49
N GLU A 73 5.46 2.93 1.61
CA GLU A 73 6.45 1.89 1.88
C GLU A 73 6.23 1.23 3.24
N LYS A 74 5.93 2.01 4.29
CA LYS A 74 5.59 1.44 5.61
C LYS A 74 4.37 0.54 5.51
N ARG A 75 3.33 0.99 4.80
CA ARG A 75 2.10 0.20 4.60
C ARG A 75 2.37 -1.06 3.78
N GLN A 76 3.17 -0.97 2.72
CA GLN A 76 3.60 -2.13 1.93
C GLN A 76 4.42 -3.12 2.76
N LYS A 77 5.37 -2.66 3.58
CA LYS A 77 6.15 -3.52 4.49
C LYS A 77 5.25 -4.24 5.50
N LEU A 78 4.23 -3.58 6.03
CA LEU A 78 3.25 -4.20 6.92
C LEU A 78 2.37 -5.22 6.18
N THR A 79 1.90 -4.89 4.98
CA THR A 79 1.16 -5.83 4.13
C THR A 79 2.01 -7.06 3.79
N MET A 80 3.30 -6.88 3.44
CA MET A 80 4.23 -7.99 3.18
C MET A 80 4.46 -8.88 4.40
N LYS A 81 4.39 -8.31 5.61
CA LYS A 81 4.46 -9.08 6.86
C LYS A 81 3.15 -9.83 7.17
N GLY A 82 2.10 -9.67 6.36
CA GLY A 82 0.80 -10.30 6.56
C GLY A 82 -0.10 -9.57 7.56
N TYR A 83 0.05 -8.25 7.68
CA TYR A 83 -0.94 -7.40 8.35
C TYR A 83 -2.10 -7.10 7.40
N GLY A 84 -3.33 -7.08 7.92
CA GLY A 84 -4.52 -6.83 7.11
C GLY A 84 -5.18 -8.07 6.52
N GLU A 85 -4.55 -9.24 6.68
CA GLU A 85 -5.09 -10.53 6.24
C GLU A 85 -5.36 -11.45 7.45
N TYR A 86 -6.28 -12.39 7.24
CA TYR A 86 -6.54 -13.47 8.19
C TYR A 86 -6.01 -14.77 7.61
N ARG A 87 -4.95 -15.31 8.20
CA ARG A 87 -4.21 -16.46 7.68
C ARG A 87 -4.08 -17.59 8.68
N GLU A 88 -3.97 -18.80 8.16
CA GLU A 88 -3.67 -20.00 8.94
C GLU A 88 -2.15 -20.11 9.12
N ILE A 89 -1.70 -20.42 10.33
CA ILE A 89 -0.28 -20.66 10.62
C ILE A 89 -0.10 -21.99 11.33
N THR A 90 1.10 -22.54 11.27
CA THR A 90 1.48 -23.72 12.05
C THR A 90 1.90 -23.32 13.47
N GLU A 91 1.97 -24.29 14.39
CA GLU A 91 2.47 -24.05 15.75
C GLU A 91 3.92 -23.58 15.77
N ALA A 92 4.77 -24.09 14.87
CA ALA A 92 6.16 -23.67 14.75
C ALA A 92 6.28 -22.16 14.42
N ASP A 93 5.35 -21.65 13.61
CA ASP A 93 5.30 -20.24 13.20
C ASP A 93 4.59 -19.35 14.23
N PHE A 94 3.89 -19.91 15.21
CA PHE A 94 3.15 -19.12 16.20
C PHE A 94 4.08 -18.20 17.00
N LEU A 95 5.18 -18.74 17.51
CA LEU A 95 6.14 -17.98 18.32
C LEU A 95 6.82 -16.88 17.49
N SER A 96 7.21 -17.15 16.25
CA SER A 96 7.85 -16.15 15.38
C SER A 96 6.88 -14.99 15.06
N GLU A 97 5.60 -15.30 14.94
CA GLU A 97 4.59 -14.30 14.60
C GLU A 97 4.11 -13.45 15.77
N VAL A 98 4.00 -14.05 16.96
CA VAL A 98 3.63 -13.34 18.20
C VAL A 98 4.78 -12.49 18.72
N THR A 99 6.03 -12.95 18.60
CA THR A 99 7.20 -12.17 19.05
C THR A 99 7.54 -11.01 18.11
N GLY A 100 7.23 -11.12 16.81
CA GLY A 100 7.51 -10.08 15.82
C GLY A 100 6.50 -8.93 15.78
N SER A 101 5.41 -8.99 16.56
CA SER A 101 4.27 -8.09 16.44
C SER A 101 3.75 -7.67 17.82
N GLU A 102 3.46 -6.38 18.02
CA GLU A 102 3.00 -5.85 19.30
C GLU A 102 1.56 -6.31 19.65
N LYS A 103 0.70 -6.44 18.63
CA LYS A 103 -0.72 -6.80 18.78
C LYS A 103 -1.06 -7.95 17.84
N VAL A 104 -1.41 -9.09 18.42
CA VAL A 104 -1.74 -10.31 17.67
C VAL A 104 -3.02 -10.91 18.23
N ILE A 105 -3.93 -11.27 17.34
CA ILE A 105 -5.15 -12.02 17.64
C ILE A 105 -4.98 -13.40 17.01
N CYS A 106 -4.91 -14.42 17.87
CA CYS A 106 -4.86 -15.82 17.45
C CYS A 106 -6.18 -16.52 17.76
N HIS A 107 -6.83 -17.04 16.73
CA HIS A 107 -7.98 -17.91 16.90
C HIS A 107 -7.57 -19.38 16.85
N PHE A 108 -7.57 -20.02 18.02
CA PHE A 108 -7.53 -21.48 18.11
C PHE A 108 -8.90 -22.01 17.71
N TYR A 109 -8.97 -22.65 16.55
CA TYR A 109 -10.20 -23.19 16.01
C TYR A 109 -10.15 -24.72 16.01
N HIS A 110 -11.31 -25.34 16.02
CA HIS A 110 -11.42 -26.78 15.88
C HIS A 110 -12.57 -27.10 14.94
N ARG A 111 -12.33 -28.00 13.99
CA ARG A 111 -13.14 -28.16 12.76
C ARG A 111 -14.59 -28.55 13.05
N GLU A 112 -14.81 -29.25 14.15
CA GLU A 112 -16.13 -29.72 14.60
C GLU A 112 -17.03 -28.64 15.21
N PHE A 113 -16.47 -27.49 15.66
CA PHE A 113 -17.29 -26.46 16.28
C PHE A 113 -17.82 -25.43 15.27
N TYR A 114 -19.14 -25.37 15.12
CA TYR A 114 -19.81 -24.38 14.28
C TYR A 114 -19.49 -22.92 14.69
N ARG A 115 -19.28 -22.67 15.98
CA ARG A 115 -18.94 -21.33 16.50
C ARG A 115 -17.61 -20.80 15.94
N CYS A 116 -16.63 -21.67 15.67
CA CYS A 116 -15.37 -21.27 15.05
C CYS A 116 -15.58 -20.71 13.63
N LYS A 117 -16.52 -21.28 12.86
CA LYS A 117 -16.86 -20.78 11.52
C LYS A 117 -17.44 -19.35 11.55
N ILE A 118 -18.20 -19.04 12.60
CA ILE A 118 -18.75 -17.70 12.82
C ILE A 118 -17.60 -16.73 13.15
N MET A 119 -16.71 -17.11 14.08
CA MET A 119 -15.55 -16.31 14.46
C MET A 119 -14.62 -16.04 13.28
N ASP A 120 -14.31 -17.05 12.47
CA ASP A 120 -13.51 -16.92 11.25
C ASP A 120 -14.06 -15.85 10.31
N LYS A 121 -15.37 -15.83 10.10
CA LYS A 121 -16.04 -14.84 9.23
C LYS A 121 -15.83 -13.41 9.76
N HIS A 122 -16.01 -13.20 11.06
CA HIS A 122 -15.84 -11.88 11.67
C HIS A 122 -14.38 -11.45 11.69
N LEU A 123 -13.46 -12.31 12.10
CA LEU A 123 -12.02 -12.02 12.12
C LEU A 123 -11.49 -11.69 10.72
N LYS A 124 -11.93 -12.41 9.69
CA LYS A 124 -11.60 -12.11 8.29
C LYS A 124 -12.08 -10.73 7.85
N SER A 125 -13.24 -10.28 8.34
CA SER A 125 -13.76 -8.93 8.04
C SER A 125 -13.07 -7.81 8.82
N LEU A 126 -12.53 -8.11 9.99
CA LEU A 126 -11.84 -7.17 10.87
C LEU A 126 -10.36 -6.99 10.50
N ALA A 127 -9.71 -8.04 9.99
CA ALA A 127 -8.31 -8.01 9.58
C ALA A 127 -7.95 -6.79 8.70
N PRO A 128 -8.63 -6.51 7.58
CA PRO A 128 -8.29 -5.35 6.74
C PRO A 128 -8.66 -4.00 7.36
N ARG A 129 -9.51 -3.96 8.38
CA ARG A 129 -9.89 -2.72 9.08
C ARG A 129 -8.86 -2.35 10.15
N HIS A 130 -8.19 -3.34 10.72
CA HIS A 130 -7.23 -3.17 11.79
C HIS A 130 -5.81 -3.54 11.36
N PHE A 131 -5.24 -2.74 10.45
CA PHE A 131 -3.86 -2.91 9.94
C PHE A 131 -2.76 -2.83 11.02
N GLY A 132 -3.06 -2.36 12.22
CA GLY A 132 -2.14 -2.35 13.35
C GLY A 132 -2.17 -3.63 14.19
N THR A 133 -2.95 -4.65 13.81
CA THR A 133 -3.07 -5.91 14.56
C THR A 133 -2.99 -7.08 13.59
N LYS A 134 -2.28 -8.12 13.99
CA LYS A 134 -2.12 -9.33 13.19
C LYS A 134 -3.22 -10.33 13.50
N PHE A 135 -3.86 -10.87 12.48
CA PHE A 135 -4.94 -11.84 12.63
C PHE A 135 -4.48 -13.20 12.10
N ILE A 136 -4.38 -14.18 13.00
CA ILE A 136 -3.93 -15.54 12.67
C ILE A 136 -4.91 -16.57 13.24
N LYS A 137 -4.93 -17.76 12.64
CA LYS A 137 -5.68 -18.91 13.15
C LYS A 137 -4.82 -20.16 13.16
N LEU A 138 -5.13 -21.05 14.10
CA LEU A 138 -4.36 -22.25 14.35
C LEU A 138 -5.31 -23.40 14.74
N ASP A 139 -5.07 -24.59 14.20
CA ASP A 139 -5.88 -25.78 14.51
C ASP A 139 -5.56 -26.30 15.93
N ALA A 140 -6.55 -26.28 16.81
CA ALA A 140 -6.39 -26.65 18.21
C ALA A 140 -5.93 -28.10 18.35
N GLU A 141 -6.42 -29.03 17.52
CA GLU A 141 -6.04 -30.46 17.63
C GLU A 141 -4.54 -30.68 17.40
N VAL A 142 -3.95 -29.92 16.48
CA VAL A 142 -2.53 -30.03 16.12
C VAL A 142 -1.65 -29.38 17.20
N SER A 143 -2.13 -28.33 17.86
CA SER A 143 -1.38 -27.63 18.91
C SER A 143 -1.38 -28.33 20.27
N VAL A 144 -2.32 -29.25 20.55
CA VAL A 144 -2.29 -30.04 21.81
C VAL A 144 -1.41 -31.30 21.71
N GLY A 145 -0.74 -31.53 20.58
CA GLY A 145 0.17 -32.67 20.38
C GLY A 145 1.42 -32.64 21.28
N GLY A 146 1.73 -31.50 21.89
CA GLY A 146 2.68 -31.37 23.00
C GLY A 146 1.93 -30.99 24.27
N LYS A 147 1.74 -31.96 25.19
CA LYS A 147 1.34 -31.79 26.60
C LYS A 147 1.34 -30.32 27.10
N LEU A 148 0.23 -29.61 26.96
CA LEU A 148 -0.16 -28.60 27.93
C LEU A 148 -1.35 -29.13 28.71
N SER A 149 -1.02 -29.92 29.73
CA SER A 149 -1.88 -30.14 30.88
C SER A 149 -2.18 -28.80 31.54
N LEU A 150 -3.26 -28.15 31.13
CA LEU A 150 -3.91 -27.12 31.92
C LEU A 150 -5.05 -27.79 32.69
N GLN A 151 -4.69 -28.39 33.82
CA GLN A 151 -5.59 -28.50 34.96
C GLN A 151 -5.72 -27.10 35.56
N GLY A 152 -6.96 -26.62 35.59
CA GLY A 152 -7.40 -25.42 36.30
C GLY A 152 -8.91 -25.54 36.49
#